data_AF-A0A3A9A6F3-F1
#
_entry.id   AF-A0A3A9A6F3-F1
#
_cell.length_a   1.000
_cell.length_b   1.000
_cell.length_c   1.000
_cell.angle_alpha   90.00
_cell.angle_beta   90.00
_cell.angle_gamma   90.00
#
_symmetry.space_group_name_H-M   'P 1'
#
loop_
_entity.id
_entity.type
_entity.pdbx_description
1 polymer ?
#
loop_
_entity_poly.entity_id
_entity_poly.type
_entity_poly.pdbx_seq_one_letter_code
_entity_poly.pdbx_strand_id
1 'polypeptide(L)'
;MERKMSNLGGYDRNSFYDSNGVAYLTRFLQSEHRIKGIMQSDDKIPNLDGTIQLLEWNSDKRAIPRQIFHVQVKTMNHGYENTNKNHHRSQYKYSVDTKVFNIVKGNITFDPVLLFLVDEKKEKVFWRYVSVDFVMSLDLNDEEKKTIYFSDSDLISNLTEFHLRLVEIHEEKVRISKNLNENLITTNLADNKAIYEMLQEEWSYLDRLLKSDLKIVTDYMYPDTWKFGIAFQEGEEFSSIGIYHIRKGNNDTFVKEFSTNKEKCFTVSHYKKDKISVREVLNEQISLLIKDFFKHARIPARYLPDIVLEEIAFQFLDLIAEAYVEVEDKEFVLTYYKRQESVQEVRRLWNALVLFAIVQNENLIKQYAIHKNIRVEIDPLGMLLTCNVANKKLAVQKFEECLYKTGKEDYELPYPLVYSEKHAYELNHRIHHLLVIN
;
A
#
# COMPACT_ATOMS: atom_id res chain seq x y z
N MET A 1 -17.00 -64.82 -21.45
CA MET A 1 -17.50 -63.53 -21.99
C MET A 1 -17.53 -62.55 -20.83
N GLU A 2 -16.39 -61.90 -20.54
CA GLU A 2 -16.30 -60.93 -19.46
C GLU A 2 -17.06 -59.67 -19.86
N ARG A 3 -18.07 -59.32 -19.07
CA ARG A 3 -18.84 -58.09 -19.23
C ARG A 3 -17.88 -56.93 -18.95
N LYS A 4 -17.40 -56.26 -20.00
CA LYS A 4 -16.64 -55.02 -19.89
C LYS A 4 -17.56 -54.00 -19.20
N MET A 5 -17.34 -53.77 -17.91
CA MET A 5 -18.09 -52.75 -17.18
C MET A 5 -17.81 -51.41 -17.85
N SER A 6 -18.89 -50.70 -18.20
CA SER A 6 -18.83 -49.30 -18.64
C SER A 6 -18.02 -48.50 -17.62
N ASN A 7 -17.19 -47.57 -18.10
CA ASN A 7 -16.35 -46.69 -17.29
C ASN A 7 -17.23 -45.69 -16.51
N LEU A 8 -17.91 -46.21 -15.50
CA LEU A 8 -18.77 -45.49 -14.58
C LEU A 8 -17.90 -45.02 -13.42
N GLY A 9 -18.07 -43.75 -13.01
CA GLY A 9 -17.47 -43.26 -11.78
C GLY A 9 -17.96 -44.09 -10.59
N GLY A 10 -17.03 -44.47 -9.72
CA GLY A 10 -17.31 -45.26 -8.52
C GLY A 10 -16.65 -44.64 -7.29
N TYR A 11 -17.19 -44.95 -6.12
CA TYR A 11 -16.60 -44.58 -4.84
C TYR A 11 -15.39 -45.47 -4.55
N ASP A 12 -14.26 -44.88 -4.20
CA ASP A 12 -13.08 -45.63 -3.75
C ASP A 12 -13.13 -45.83 -2.23
N ARG A 13 -12.24 -46.64 -1.65
CA ARG A 13 -12.23 -46.85 -0.19
C ARG A 13 -11.96 -45.56 0.59
N ASN A 14 -11.28 -44.58 -0.03
CA ASN A 14 -10.96 -43.32 0.62
C ASN A 14 -12.20 -42.45 0.80
N SER A 15 -13.14 -42.45 -0.15
CA SER A 15 -14.41 -41.74 0.02
C SER A 15 -15.18 -42.26 1.22
N PHE A 16 -15.21 -43.58 1.45
CA PHE A 16 -15.84 -44.14 2.66
C PHE A 16 -15.10 -43.75 3.95
N TYR A 17 -13.76 -43.70 3.94
CA TYR A 17 -12.99 -43.24 5.11
C TYR A 17 -13.26 -41.77 5.41
N ASP A 18 -13.35 -40.92 4.40
CA ASP A 18 -13.68 -39.50 4.56
C ASP A 18 -15.11 -39.31 5.08
N SER A 19 -16.09 -40.04 4.53
CA SER A 19 -17.47 -40.01 5.05
C SER A 19 -17.54 -40.49 6.51
N ASN A 20 -16.80 -41.55 6.86
CA ASN A 20 -16.75 -42.05 8.23
C ASN A 20 -16.06 -41.06 9.19
N GLY A 21 -14.95 -40.45 8.77
CA GLY A 21 -14.23 -39.45 9.56
C GLY A 21 -15.10 -38.22 9.85
N VAL A 22 -15.79 -37.70 8.83
CA VAL A 22 -16.75 -36.59 8.98
C VAL A 22 -17.93 -37.00 9.87
N ALA A 23 -18.50 -38.19 9.68
CA ALA A 23 -19.61 -38.67 10.51
C ALA A 23 -19.21 -38.87 11.98
N TYR A 24 -18.04 -39.44 12.23
CA TYR A 24 -17.48 -39.61 13.57
C TYR A 24 -17.25 -38.25 14.23
N LEU A 25 -16.55 -37.33 13.57
CA LEU A 25 -16.32 -35.97 14.07
C LEU A 25 -17.63 -35.25 14.39
N THR A 26 -18.62 -35.36 13.50
CA THR A 26 -19.94 -34.76 13.66
C THR A 26 -20.66 -35.28 14.89
N ARG A 27 -20.60 -36.59 15.15
CA ARG A 27 -21.19 -37.21 16.36
C ARG A 27 -20.41 -36.84 17.62
N PHE A 28 -19.07 -36.91 17.55
CA PHE A 28 -18.17 -36.59 18.64
C PHE A 28 -18.42 -35.16 19.16
N LEU A 29 -18.41 -34.17 18.28
CA LEU A 29 -18.61 -32.76 18.64
C LEU A 29 -20.03 -32.46 19.17
N GLN A 30 -21.04 -33.21 18.73
CA GLN A 30 -22.44 -33.00 19.13
C GLN A 30 -22.83 -33.72 20.43
N SER A 31 -21.95 -34.57 20.98
CA SER A 31 -22.26 -35.41 22.15
C SER A 31 -22.68 -34.63 23.41
N GLU A 32 -22.11 -33.45 23.63
CA GLU A 32 -22.47 -32.55 24.74
C GLU A 32 -23.53 -31.50 24.35
N HIS A 33 -24.05 -31.53 23.12
CA HIS A 33 -25.07 -30.61 22.60
C HIS A 33 -24.72 -29.10 22.69
N ARG A 34 -23.43 -28.76 22.78
CA ARG A 34 -22.94 -27.36 22.75
C ARG A 34 -22.42 -26.90 21.39
N ILE A 35 -22.18 -27.85 20.48
CA ILE A 35 -21.68 -27.59 19.13
C ILE A 35 -22.61 -28.30 18.14
N LYS A 36 -23.00 -27.62 17.07
CA LYS A 36 -23.72 -28.23 15.94
C LYS A 36 -22.78 -28.39 14.75
N GLY A 37 -22.58 -29.61 14.28
CA GLY A 37 -21.87 -29.87 13.02
C GLY A 37 -22.80 -29.81 11.82
N ILE A 38 -22.44 -29.02 10.81
CA ILE A 38 -23.07 -28.97 9.49
C ILE A 38 -21.95 -29.24 8.46
N MET A 39 -21.59 -30.51 8.37
CA MET A 39 -20.53 -31.00 7.49
C MET A 39 -21.15 -31.96 6.48
N GLN A 40 -20.74 -31.85 5.23
CA GLN A 40 -21.21 -32.73 4.16
C GLN A 40 -20.06 -33.64 3.77
N SER A 41 -20.25 -34.95 3.90
CA SER A 41 -19.46 -35.88 3.10
C SER A 41 -20.04 -35.83 1.68
N ASP A 42 -19.17 -35.84 0.67
CA ASP A 42 -19.51 -36.07 -0.74
C ASP A 42 -19.91 -34.86 -1.61
N ASP A 43 -20.21 -33.68 -1.04
CA ASP A 43 -20.37 -32.44 -1.81
C ASP A 43 -19.06 -31.63 -1.82
N LYS A 44 -18.45 -31.48 -3.00
CA LYS A 44 -17.21 -30.72 -3.19
C LYS A 44 -17.49 -29.22 -3.09
N ILE A 45 -17.76 -28.73 -1.88
CA ILE A 45 -17.64 -27.29 -1.60
C ILE A 45 -16.18 -26.95 -1.90
N PRO A 46 -15.90 -26.02 -2.84
CA PRO A 46 -14.53 -25.67 -3.14
C PRO A 46 -13.86 -25.14 -1.86
N ASN A 47 -12.73 -25.77 -1.51
CA ASN A 47 -11.76 -25.34 -0.50
C ASN A 47 -12.02 -25.70 0.99
N LEU A 48 -13.24 -26.04 1.43
CA LEU A 48 -13.59 -26.39 2.83
C LEU A 48 -14.67 -27.49 2.88
N ASP A 49 -14.76 -28.24 3.98
CA ASP A 49 -15.67 -29.40 4.10
C ASP A 49 -17.01 -29.10 4.83
N GLY A 50 -17.16 -27.89 5.36
CA GLY A 50 -18.42 -27.44 5.96
C GLY A 50 -18.23 -26.42 7.08
N THR A 51 -19.16 -26.42 8.04
CA THR A 51 -19.12 -25.54 9.20
C THR A 51 -19.49 -26.26 10.50
N ILE A 52 -19.01 -25.73 11.62
CA ILE A 52 -19.55 -26.02 12.94
C ILE A 52 -20.08 -24.74 13.56
N GLN A 53 -21.11 -24.85 14.40
CA GLN A 53 -21.71 -23.73 15.09
C GLN A 53 -21.57 -23.90 16.59
N LEU A 54 -21.00 -22.90 17.26
CA LEU A 54 -21.01 -22.80 18.71
C LEU A 54 -22.41 -22.40 19.15
N LEU A 55 -23.00 -23.12 20.11
CA LEU A 55 -24.38 -22.92 20.54
C LEU A 55 -24.46 -22.30 21.94
N GLU A 56 -25.45 -21.44 22.13
CA GLU A 56 -25.83 -20.90 23.44
C GLU A 56 -27.28 -21.29 23.74
N TRP A 57 -27.50 -21.94 24.88
CA TRP A 57 -28.83 -22.38 25.30
C TRP A 57 -29.55 -21.24 26.01
N ASN A 58 -30.65 -20.75 25.44
CA ASN A 58 -31.47 -19.69 26.04
C ASN A 58 -32.64 -20.25 26.88
N SER A 59 -32.89 -21.55 26.76
CA SER A 59 -33.87 -22.35 27.49
C SER A 59 -33.56 -23.82 27.28
N ASP A 60 -34.11 -24.73 28.09
CA ASP A 60 -33.88 -26.19 27.95
C ASP A 60 -34.31 -26.78 26.59
N LYS A 61 -35.06 -26.03 25.78
CA LYS A 61 -35.62 -26.51 24.50
C LYS A 61 -35.03 -25.84 23.28
N ARG A 62 -34.26 -24.75 23.43
CA ARG A 62 -33.76 -23.97 22.29
C ARG A 62 -32.35 -23.48 22.53
N ALA A 63 -31.47 -23.85 21.60
CA ALA A 63 -30.14 -23.28 21.47
C ALA A 63 -30.11 -22.32 20.27
N ILE A 64 -29.36 -21.23 20.40
CA ILE A 64 -29.10 -20.27 19.34
C ILE A 64 -27.63 -20.35 18.91
N PRO A 65 -27.32 -20.26 17.60
CA PRO A 65 -25.95 -20.24 17.14
C PRO A 65 -25.30 -18.90 17.50
N ARG A 66 -24.13 -18.97 18.14
CA ARG A 66 -23.33 -17.83 18.62
C ARG A 66 -22.16 -17.51 17.68
N GLN A 67 -21.53 -18.53 17.09
CA GLN A 67 -20.41 -18.38 16.15
C GLN A 67 -20.42 -19.50 15.12
N ILE A 68 -20.08 -19.17 13.88
CA ILE A 68 -19.84 -20.13 12.80
C ILE A 68 -18.32 -20.29 12.61
N PHE A 69 -17.84 -21.52 12.58
CA PHE A 69 -16.47 -21.85 12.22
C PHE A 69 -16.50 -22.62 10.91
N HIS A 70 -15.69 -22.19 9.94
CA HIS A 70 -15.43 -22.99 8.76
C HIS A 70 -14.49 -24.13 9.11
N VAL A 71 -14.70 -25.30 8.53
CA VAL A 71 -13.90 -26.48 8.86
C VAL A 71 -13.34 -27.16 7.61
N GLN A 72 -12.10 -27.62 7.74
CA GLN A 72 -11.52 -28.64 6.90
C GLN A 72 -11.27 -29.88 7.76
N VAL A 73 -11.71 -31.04 7.29
CA VAL A 73 -11.55 -32.34 7.91
C VAL A 73 -10.58 -33.16 7.08
N LYS A 74 -9.64 -33.83 7.74
CA LYS A 74 -8.76 -34.82 7.12
C LYS A 74 -8.78 -36.10 7.92
N THR A 75 -9.13 -37.20 7.28
CA THR A 75 -9.13 -38.52 7.90
C THR A 75 -7.71 -39.10 7.89
N MET A 76 -7.21 -39.48 9.07
CA MET A 76 -5.91 -40.08 9.27
C MET A 76 -6.08 -41.55 9.62
N ASN A 77 -5.95 -42.43 8.63
CA ASN A 77 -6.15 -43.87 8.79
C ASN A 77 -4.87 -44.65 9.10
N HIS A 78 -3.69 -44.06 8.93
CA HIS A 78 -2.36 -44.60 9.26
C HIS A 78 -1.23 -43.60 8.97
N GLY A 79 -0.06 -43.78 9.60
CA GLY A 79 1.21 -43.20 9.13
C GLY A 79 1.48 -41.73 9.48
N TYR A 80 0.71 -41.13 10.38
CA TYR A 80 0.93 -39.75 10.86
C TYR A 80 1.95 -39.65 11.99
N GLU A 81 2.47 -40.77 12.49
CA GLU A 81 3.57 -40.80 13.46
C GLU A 81 4.86 -40.27 12.83
N ASN A 82 5.50 -39.31 13.49
CA ASN A 82 6.75 -38.74 13.02
C ASN A 82 7.93 -39.58 13.52
N THR A 83 8.52 -40.38 12.63
CA THR A 83 9.68 -41.22 12.93
C THR A 83 11.00 -40.45 13.02
N ASN A 84 11.04 -39.18 12.59
CA ASN A 84 12.26 -38.37 12.59
C ASN A 84 12.43 -37.60 13.91
N LYS A 85 13.29 -38.11 14.80
CA LYS A 85 13.61 -37.51 16.11
C LYS A 85 14.75 -36.48 16.07
N ASN A 86 15.44 -36.32 14.93
CA ASN A 86 16.74 -35.61 14.87
C ASN A 86 16.67 -34.08 14.97
N HIS A 87 15.47 -33.48 15.11
CA HIS A 87 15.30 -32.02 15.06
C HIS A 87 14.29 -31.46 16.07
N HIS A 88 13.99 -32.16 17.17
CA HIS A 88 12.91 -31.76 18.10
C HIS A 88 11.58 -31.48 17.39
N ARG A 89 11.31 -32.17 16.26
CA ARG A 89 10.06 -32.03 15.51
C ARG A 89 8.96 -32.76 16.26
N SER A 90 7.72 -32.24 16.18
CA SER A 90 6.56 -32.76 16.90
C SER A 90 6.30 -34.25 16.64
N GLN A 91 5.60 -34.90 17.59
CA GLN A 91 5.33 -36.34 17.60
C GLN A 91 4.61 -36.85 16.35
N TYR A 92 3.82 -36.00 15.70
CA TYR A 92 3.02 -36.35 14.54
C TYR A 92 3.21 -35.34 13.39
N LYS A 93 2.93 -35.78 12.16
CA LYS A 93 2.92 -34.95 10.95
C LYS A 93 1.86 -35.39 9.96
N TYR A 94 1.32 -34.45 9.21
CA TYR A 94 0.37 -34.74 8.14
C TYR A 94 0.49 -33.76 6.98
N SER A 95 0.30 -34.24 5.75
CA SER A 95 0.34 -33.42 4.54
C SER A 95 -1.06 -32.96 4.17
N VAL A 96 -1.29 -31.64 4.20
CA VAL A 96 -2.59 -31.00 4.00
C VAL A 96 -2.55 -30.18 2.71
N ASP A 97 -3.63 -30.19 1.93
CA ASP A 97 -3.78 -29.32 0.74
C ASP A 97 -3.72 -27.85 1.16
N THR A 98 -2.94 -27.03 0.46
CA THR A 98 -2.72 -25.62 0.83
C THR A 98 -3.95 -24.73 0.67
N LYS A 99 -5.01 -25.19 -0.02
CA LYS A 99 -6.26 -24.44 -0.18
C LYS A 99 -6.85 -23.91 1.12
N VAL A 100 -6.85 -24.72 2.19
CA VAL A 100 -7.38 -24.30 3.50
C VAL A 100 -6.60 -23.11 4.08
N PHE A 101 -5.29 -23.04 3.84
CA PHE A 101 -4.46 -21.94 4.30
C PHE A 101 -4.57 -20.72 3.38
N ASN A 102 -4.73 -20.94 2.07
CA ASN A 102 -4.88 -19.88 1.08
C ASN A 102 -6.20 -19.10 1.25
N ILE A 103 -7.27 -19.76 1.74
CA ILE A 103 -8.52 -19.08 2.13
C ILE A 103 -8.26 -18.00 3.18
N VAL A 104 -7.47 -18.34 4.20
CA VAL A 104 -7.14 -17.43 5.31
C VAL A 104 -6.14 -16.37 4.83
N LYS A 105 -5.09 -16.76 4.08
CA LYS A 105 -4.10 -15.83 3.51
C LYS A 105 -4.73 -14.78 2.59
N GLY A 106 -5.71 -15.18 1.79
CA GLY A 106 -6.43 -14.32 0.85
C GLY A 106 -7.63 -13.58 1.45
N ASN A 107 -7.89 -13.72 2.76
CA ASN A 107 -9.07 -13.17 3.43
C ASN A 107 -10.40 -13.50 2.71
N ILE A 108 -10.53 -14.74 2.20
CA ILE A 108 -11.73 -15.18 1.47
C ILE A 108 -12.94 -15.35 2.42
N THR A 109 -12.70 -15.64 3.70
CA THR A 109 -13.71 -15.62 4.76
C THR A 109 -13.19 -14.89 5.99
N PHE A 110 -14.08 -14.19 6.69
CA PHE A 110 -13.83 -13.56 7.98
C PHE A 110 -14.26 -14.44 9.17
N ASP A 111 -14.89 -15.58 8.91
CA ASP A 111 -15.21 -16.55 9.94
C ASP A 111 -13.97 -17.41 10.27
N PRO A 112 -13.74 -17.76 11.55
CA PRO A 112 -12.56 -18.51 11.95
C PRO A 112 -12.55 -19.89 11.29
N VAL A 113 -11.36 -20.32 10.84
CA VAL A 113 -11.17 -21.60 10.14
C VAL A 113 -10.49 -22.61 11.07
N LEU A 114 -11.03 -23.81 11.15
CA LEU A 114 -10.49 -24.93 11.92
C LEU A 114 -10.07 -26.06 10.99
N LEU A 115 -8.93 -26.67 11.28
CA LEU A 115 -8.48 -27.91 10.67
C LEU A 115 -8.62 -29.04 11.67
N PHE A 116 -9.36 -30.08 11.30
CA PHE A 116 -9.50 -31.31 12.07
C PHE A 116 -8.75 -32.46 11.41
N LEU A 117 -8.02 -33.22 12.21
CA LEU A 117 -7.38 -34.46 11.80
C LEU A 117 -8.00 -35.61 12.61
N VAL A 118 -8.71 -36.51 11.93
CA VAL A 118 -9.57 -37.52 12.56
C VAL A 118 -9.02 -38.92 12.32
N ASP A 119 -8.63 -39.60 13.39
CA ASP A 119 -8.35 -41.04 13.38
C ASP A 119 -9.54 -41.76 14.00
N GLU A 120 -10.53 -42.11 13.18
CA GLU A 120 -11.74 -42.82 13.59
C GLU A 120 -11.41 -44.14 14.30
N LYS A 121 -10.40 -44.88 13.81
CA LYS A 121 -10.07 -46.21 14.32
C LYS A 121 -9.52 -46.16 15.74
N LYS A 122 -8.74 -45.14 16.05
CA LYS A 122 -8.22 -44.90 17.40
C LYS A 122 -9.11 -43.95 18.21
N GLU A 123 -10.24 -43.52 17.66
CA GLU A 123 -11.16 -42.55 18.26
C GLU A 123 -10.44 -41.26 18.71
N LYS A 124 -9.51 -40.77 17.89
CA LYS A 124 -8.73 -39.56 18.18
C LYS A 124 -9.10 -38.43 17.22
N VAL A 125 -9.35 -37.26 17.78
CA VAL A 125 -9.57 -36.02 17.02
C VAL A 125 -8.51 -35.01 17.43
N PHE A 126 -7.64 -34.65 16.49
CA PHE A 126 -6.74 -33.52 16.65
C PHE A 126 -7.31 -32.30 15.94
N TRP A 127 -6.97 -31.11 16.44
CA TRP A 127 -7.45 -29.88 15.85
C TRP A 127 -6.37 -28.78 15.83
N ARG A 128 -6.54 -27.83 14.91
CA ARG A 128 -5.74 -26.62 14.85
C ARG A 128 -6.61 -25.43 14.45
N TYR A 129 -6.46 -24.32 15.16
CA TYR A 129 -6.97 -23.03 14.71
C TYR A 129 -6.07 -22.48 13.59
N VAL A 130 -6.62 -22.31 12.39
CA VAL A 130 -5.89 -21.81 11.22
C VAL A 130 -5.95 -20.27 11.24
N SER A 131 -5.24 -19.65 12.18
CA SER A 131 -5.13 -18.19 12.29
C SER A 131 -4.22 -17.61 11.20
N VAL A 132 -4.30 -16.29 10.99
CA VAL A 132 -3.38 -15.58 10.08
C VAL A 132 -1.92 -15.79 10.49
N ASP A 133 -1.60 -15.66 11.79
CA ASP A 133 -0.25 -15.87 12.30
C ASP A 133 0.25 -17.29 12.05
N PHE A 134 -0.61 -18.29 12.26
CA PHE A 134 -0.27 -19.68 11.95
C PHE A 134 0.03 -19.85 10.46
N VAL A 135 -0.80 -19.30 9.58
CA VAL A 135 -0.61 -19.36 8.12
C VAL A 135 0.68 -18.67 7.68
N MET A 136 1.00 -17.50 8.25
CA MET A 136 2.25 -16.78 7.95
C MET A 136 3.49 -17.55 8.44
N SER A 137 3.37 -18.29 9.54
CA SER A 137 4.47 -19.13 10.05
C SER A 137 4.80 -20.33 9.14
N LEU A 138 3.87 -20.74 8.27
CA LEU A 138 4.05 -21.91 7.40
C LEU A 138 4.92 -21.63 6.16
N ASP A 139 5.25 -20.37 5.84
CA ASP A 139 5.97 -19.98 4.63
C ASP A 139 5.41 -20.68 3.37
N LEU A 140 4.16 -20.34 3.05
CA LEU A 140 3.41 -20.96 1.95
C LEU A 140 3.89 -20.40 0.60
N ASN A 141 4.78 -21.15 -0.06
CA ASN A 141 5.13 -21.00 -1.47
C ASN A 141 4.01 -21.57 -2.37
N ASP A 142 4.25 -21.69 -3.68
CA ASP A 142 3.32 -22.26 -4.67
C ASP A 142 3.13 -23.80 -4.55
N GLU A 143 3.22 -24.34 -3.33
CA GLU A 143 3.09 -25.76 -3.04
C GLU A 143 1.61 -26.18 -3.02
N GLU A 144 1.26 -27.32 -3.63
CA GLU A 144 -0.11 -27.87 -3.56
C GLU A 144 -0.44 -28.45 -2.17
N LYS A 145 0.57 -28.89 -1.43
CA LYS A 145 0.41 -29.49 -0.10
C LYS A 145 1.50 -29.00 0.84
N LYS A 146 1.13 -28.66 2.08
CA LYS A 146 2.06 -28.34 3.16
C LYS A 146 2.03 -29.41 4.24
N THR A 147 3.20 -29.82 4.72
CA THR A 147 3.30 -30.71 5.89
C THR A 147 3.18 -29.91 7.16
N ILE A 148 2.14 -30.17 7.95
CA ILE A 148 1.98 -29.63 9.29
C ILE A 148 2.46 -30.64 10.33
N TYR A 149 2.97 -30.13 11.45
CA TYR A 149 3.40 -30.92 12.59
C TYR A 149 2.46 -30.68 13.77
N PHE A 150 2.17 -31.74 14.52
CA PHE A 150 1.24 -31.69 15.66
C PHE A 150 1.65 -32.72 16.72
N SER A 151 1.05 -32.63 17.89
CA SER A 151 1.38 -33.45 19.06
C SER A 151 0.13 -33.79 19.88
N ASP A 152 0.31 -34.52 20.97
CA ASP A 152 -0.77 -34.83 21.91
C ASP A 152 -1.42 -33.57 22.51
N SER A 153 -0.74 -32.40 22.50
CA SER A 153 -1.35 -31.12 22.90
C SER A 153 -2.50 -30.67 22.01
N ASP A 154 -2.56 -31.20 20.79
CA ASP A 154 -3.55 -30.83 19.78
C ASP A 154 -4.75 -31.78 19.78
N LEU A 155 -4.71 -32.82 20.62
CA LEU A 155 -5.77 -33.80 20.80
C LEU A 155 -6.93 -33.18 21.59
N ILE A 156 -8.16 -33.40 21.14
CA ILE A 156 -9.36 -33.12 21.93
C ILE A 156 -9.55 -34.26 22.92
N SER A 157 -8.88 -34.16 24.07
CA SER A 157 -9.02 -35.11 25.19
C SER A 157 -10.26 -34.82 26.04
N ASN A 158 -10.72 -33.57 26.07
CA ASN A 158 -11.88 -33.11 26.81
C ASN A 158 -12.71 -32.13 25.95
N LEU A 159 -13.97 -32.47 25.68
CA LEU A 159 -14.83 -31.68 24.80
C LEU A 159 -15.28 -30.37 25.45
N THR A 160 -15.41 -30.32 26.78
CA THR A 160 -15.66 -29.07 27.52
C THR A 160 -14.47 -28.12 27.41
N GLU A 161 -13.23 -28.60 27.53
CA GLU A 161 -12.03 -27.77 27.35
C GLU A 161 -11.93 -27.24 25.92
N PHE A 162 -12.17 -28.11 24.93
CA PHE A 162 -12.23 -27.71 23.53
C PHE A 162 -13.32 -26.66 23.27
N HIS A 163 -14.51 -26.83 23.85
CA HIS A 163 -15.57 -25.83 23.80
C HIS A 163 -15.11 -24.49 24.37
N LEU A 164 -14.41 -24.47 25.51
CA LEU A 164 -13.85 -23.24 26.08
C LEU A 164 -12.84 -22.58 25.12
N ARG A 165 -12.02 -23.36 24.40
CA ARG A 165 -11.13 -22.81 23.36
C ARG A 165 -11.89 -22.18 22.20
N LEU A 166 -13.01 -22.78 21.78
CA LEU A 166 -13.87 -22.16 20.76
C LEU A 166 -14.55 -20.89 21.26
N VAL A 167 -14.96 -20.87 22.53
CA VAL A 167 -15.43 -19.65 23.19
C VAL A 167 -14.32 -18.62 23.23
N GLU A 168 -13.08 -18.96 23.59
CA GLU A 168 -11.95 -18.04 23.56
C GLU A 168 -11.71 -17.47 22.16
N ILE A 169 -11.75 -18.29 21.10
CA ILE A 169 -11.61 -17.81 19.71
C ILE A 169 -12.79 -16.91 19.32
N HIS A 170 -14.00 -17.27 19.73
CA HIS A 170 -15.18 -16.43 19.51
C HIS A 170 -15.08 -15.13 20.27
N GLU A 171 -14.74 -15.14 21.55
CA GLU A 171 -14.53 -13.96 22.37
C GLU A 171 -13.36 -13.14 21.85
N GLU A 172 -12.32 -13.75 21.29
CA GLU A 172 -11.23 -13.06 20.64
C GLU A 172 -11.67 -12.44 19.32
N LYS A 173 -12.46 -13.13 18.51
CA LYS A 173 -13.05 -12.57 17.29
C LYS A 173 -14.03 -11.46 17.64
N VAL A 174 -14.87 -11.67 18.64
CA VAL A 174 -15.82 -10.71 19.17
C VAL A 174 -15.07 -9.54 19.75
N ARG A 175 -13.97 -9.76 20.47
CA ARG A 175 -13.03 -8.76 20.94
C ARG A 175 -12.45 -8.06 19.73
N ILE A 176 -11.74 -8.65 18.79
CA ILE A 176 -11.25 -7.99 17.57
C ILE A 176 -12.38 -7.23 16.81
N SER A 177 -13.62 -7.73 16.82
CA SER A 177 -14.78 -7.05 16.23
C SER A 177 -15.39 -5.94 17.11
N LYS A 178 -15.15 -5.95 18.43
CA LYS A 178 -15.63 -5.00 19.46
C LYS A 178 -14.51 -4.06 19.93
N ASN A 179 -13.33 -4.58 20.29
CA ASN A 179 -11.97 -4.05 20.00
C ASN A 179 -11.67 -3.92 18.50
N LEU A 180 -12.66 -3.42 17.77
CA LEU A 180 -12.39 -2.53 16.66
C LEU A 180 -11.35 -1.46 17.09
N ASN A 181 -11.25 -1.12 18.39
CA ASN A 181 -10.24 -0.26 19.05
C ASN A 181 -8.77 -0.71 19.13
N GLU A 182 -8.36 -1.87 18.57
CA GLU A 182 -6.92 -2.13 18.28
C GLU A 182 -6.59 -1.96 16.78
N ASN A 183 -7.59 -1.56 15.99
CA ASN A 183 -7.46 -0.87 14.69
C ASN A 183 -8.44 0.33 14.56
N LEU A 184 -8.85 0.88 15.69
CA LEU A 184 -9.53 2.17 15.83
C LEU A 184 -8.79 2.85 16.95
N ILE A 185 -8.29 4.02 16.64
CA ILE A 185 -8.21 5.05 17.66
C ILE A 185 -9.61 5.10 18.30
N THR A 186 -9.71 4.69 19.57
CA THR A 186 -10.86 4.98 20.43
C THR A 186 -11.35 6.36 20.07
N THR A 187 -12.63 6.50 19.71
CA THR A 187 -13.32 7.78 19.78
C THR A 187 -14.67 7.50 20.38
N ASN A 188 -15.15 8.40 21.23
CA ASN A 188 -16.55 8.48 21.64
C ASN A 188 -17.52 8.83 20.46
N LEU A 189 -17.09 8.72 19.19
CA LEU A 189 -17.90 8.97 18.00
C LEU A 189 -18.88 7.84 17.67
N ALA A 190 -18.54 6.59 18.00
CA ALA A 190 -19.37 5.43 17.68
C ALA A 190 -20.71 5.43 18.43
N ASP A 191 -20.77 6.10 19.59
CA ASP A 191 -22.00 6.24 20.37
C ASP A 191 -22.92 7.34 19.82
N ASN A 192 -22.41 8.24 18.97
CA ASN A 192 -23.17 9.32 18.35
C ASN A 192 -23.27 9.14 16.83
N LYS A 193 -24.20 8.27 16.43
CA LYS A 193 -24.49 7.91 15.03
C LYS A 193 -24.62 9.12 14.10
N ALA A 194 -25.23 10.23 14.56
CA ALA A 194 -25.43 11.43 13.76
C ALA A 194 -24.11 12.15 13.41
N ILE A 195 -23.17 12.20 14.37
CA ILE A 195 -21.85 12.80 14.12
C ILE A 195 -21.05 11.92 13.18
N TYR A 196 -21.13 10.59 13.33
CA TYR A 196 -20.43 9.68 12.44
C TYR A 196 -20.95 9.76 10.99
N GLU A 197 -22.27 9.81 10.78
CA GLU A 197 -22.88 10.03 9.45
C GLU A 197 -22.41 11.35 8.83
N MET A 198 -22.43 12.44 9.61
CA MET A 198 -21.94 13.75 9.16
C MET A 198 -20.45 13.69 8.77
N LEU A 199 -19.58 13.04 9.55
CA LEU A 199 -18.16 12.89 9.20
C LEU A 199 -17.93 12.04 7.95
N GLN A 200 -18.79 11.06 7.65
CA GLN A 200 -18.72 10.28 6.41
C GLN A 200 -19.07 11.12 5.17
N GLU A 201 -20.06 11.99 5.27
CA GLU A 201 -20.42 12.95 4.21
C GLU A 201 -19.28 13.94 3.96
N GLU A 202 -18.69 14.46 5.03
CA GLU A 202 -17.55 15.39 4.95
C GLU A 202 -16.30 14.70 4.41
N TRP A 203 -16.03 13.45 4.79
CA TRP A 203 -14.94 12.67 4.21
C TRP A 203 -15.14 12.43 2.71
N SER A 204 -16.37 12.10 2.28
CA SER A 204 -16.66 11.87 0.85
C SER A 204 -16.42 13.11 0.01
N TYR A 205 -16.75 14.28 0.54
CA TYR A 205 -16.41 15.55 -0.08
C TYR A 205 -14.92 15.83 -0.13
N LEU A 206 -14.23 15.61 0.99
CA LEU A 206 -12.79 15.80 1.09
C LEU A 206 -12.06 14.90 0.11
N ASP A 207 -12.43 13.62 0.01
CA ASP A 207 -11.83 12.65 -0.91
C ASP A 207 -12.04 13.07 -2.36
N ARG A 208 -13.25 13.53 -2.71
CA ARG A 208 -13.53 14.08 -4.05
C ARG A 208 -12.62 15.28 -4.33
N LEU A 209 -12.64 16.29 -3.48
CA LEU A 209 -11.88 17.53 -3.68
C LEU A 209 -10.37 17.28 -3.78
N LEU A 210 -9.80 16.46 -2.89
CA LEU A 210 -8.36 16.21 -2.82
C LEU A 210 -7.84 15.25 -3.90
N LYS A 211 -8.69 14.36 -4.44
CA LYS A 211 -8.30 13.43 -5.52
C LYS A 211 -8.68 13.87 -6.92
N SER A 212 -9.71 14.68 -7.10
CA SER A 212 -10.06 15.25 -8.39
C SER A 212 -9.44 16.64 -8.52
N ASP A 213 -10.01 17.61 -7.81
CA ASP A 213 -9.84 19.02 -8.12
C ASP A 213 -8.45 19.52 -7.70
N LEU A 214 -7.93 18.99 -6.60
CA LEU A 214 -6.64 19.35 -6.01
C LEU A 214 -5.59 18.24 -6.15
N LYS A 215 -5.76 17.31 -7.09
CA LYS A 215 -4.85 16.18 -7.28
C LYS A 215 -3.39 16.60 -7.48
N ILE A 216 -3.18 17.70 -8.21
CA ILE A 216 -1.84 18.26 -8.46
C ILE A 216 -1.17 18.68 -7.14
N VAL A 217 -1.94 19.38 -6.29
CA VAL A 217 -1.48 19.86 -4.98
C VAL A 217 -1.14 18.67 -4.09
N THR A 218 -2.02 17.67 -4.03
CA THR A 218 -1.85 16.50 -3.16
C THR A 218 -0.74 15.55 -3.65
N ASP A 219 -0.60 15.32 -4.96
CA ASP A 219 0.50 14.54 -5.53
C ASP A 219 1.87 15.18 -5.25
N TYR A 220 1.96 16.52 -5.29
CA TYR A 220 3.19 17.25 -5.05
C TYR A 220 3.56 17.28 -3.56
N MET A 221 2.61 17.65 -2.70
CA MET A 221 2.86 17.83 -1.27
C MET A 221 2.93 16.50 -0.51
N TYR A 222 2.22 15.46 -0.98
CA TYR A 222 2.05 14.18 -0.28
C TYR A 222 2.16 12.95 -1.22
N PRO A 223 3.29 12.74 -1.92
CA PRO A 223 3.43 11.74 -3.00
C PRO A 223 3.26 10.27 -2.57
N ASP A 224 3.49 9.97 -1.29
CA ASP A 224 3.34 8.64 -0.67
C ASP A 224 1.92 8.36 -0.18
N THR A 225 1.00 9.30 -0.36
CA THR A 225 -0.37 9.21 0.16
C THR A 225 -1.27 8.44 -0.80
N TRP A 226 -2.00 7.48 -0.24
CA TRP A 226 -3.05 6.74 -0.93
C TRP A 226 -4.40 7.45 -0.80
N LYS A 227 -4.74 7.87 0.43
CA LYS A 227 -5.99 8.57 0.74
C LYS A 227 -5.79 9.54 1.90
N PHE A 228 -6.71 10.49 2.04
CA PHE A 228 -6.80 11.37 3.19
C PHE A 228 -7.92 10.94 4.12
N GLY A 229 -7.76 11.21 5.41
CA GLY A 229 -8.76 10.95 6.44
C GLY A 229 -9.01 12.15 7.33
N ILE A 230 -10.09 12.11 8.10
CA ILE A 230 -10.52 13.14 9.04
C ILE A 230 -10.30 12.66 10.47
N ALA A 231 -9.49 13.38 11.24
CA ALA A 231 -9.35 13.19 12.68
C ALA A 231 -10.27 14.18 13.39
N PHE A 232 -11.15 13.70 14.26
CA PHE A 232 -12.16 14.52 14.92
C PHE A 232 -12.23 14.22 16.41
N GLN A 233 -12.32 15.26 17.24
CA GLN A 233 -12.60 15.13 18.66
C GLN A 233 -13.73 16.09 19.03
N GLU A 234 -14.79 15.52 19.56
CA GLU A 234 -15.90 16.28 20.11
C GLU A 234 -15.51 16.85 21.47
N GLY A 235 -15.70 18.15 21.68
CA GLY A 235 -15.62 18.76 23.00
C GLY A 235 -16.91 19.48 23.37
N GLU A 236 -17.00 19.86 24.65
CA GLU A 236 -18.21 20.49 25.23
C GLU A 236 -18.48 21.87 24.63
N GLU A 237 -17.47 22.74 24.59
CA GLU A 237 -17.57 24.06 23.93
C GLU A 237 -16.87 24.13 22.57
N PHE A 238 -15.75 23.41 22.42
CA PHE A 238 -14.90 23.45 21.25
C PHE A 238 -14.65 22.04 20.75
N SER A 239 -14.79 21.82 19.45
CA SER A 239 -14.41 20.57 18.79
C SER A 239 -13.13 20.76 18.00
N SER A 240 -12.39 19.68 17.86
CA SER A 240 -11.13 19.65 17.10
C SER A 240 -11.34 18.81 15.84
N ILE A 241 -10.85 19.31 14.71
CA ILE A 241 -10.84 18.56 13.45
C ILE A 241 -9.52 18.74 12.73
N GLY A 242 -9.01 17.68 12.12
CA GLY A 242 -7.79 17.71 11.33
C GLY A 242 -7.83 16.75 10.15
N ILE A 243 -6.98 17.01 9.16
CA ILE A 243 -6.81 16.15 8.00
C ILE A 243 -5.48 15.40 8.14
N TYR A 244 -5.52 14.08 7.98
CA TYR A 244 -4.34 13.22 7.98
C TYR A 244 -4.20 12.43 6.68
N HIS A 245 -2.99 11.91 6.46
CA HIS A 245 -2.64 11.14 5.28
C HIS A 245 -2.48 9.65 5.59
N ILE A 246 -3.05 8.81 4.72
CA ILE A 246 -2.97 7.36 4.75
C ILE A 246 -1.97 6.96 3.66
N ARG A 247 -0.79 6.48 4.07
CA ARG A 247 0.29 6.13 3.14
C ARG A 247 -0.01 4.85 2.36
N LYS A 248 0.51 4.76 1.13
CA LYS A 248 0.46 3.54 0.32
C LYS A 248 1.13 2.37 1.08
N GLY A 249 0.45 1.23 1.13
CA GLY A 249 0.91 0.04 1.85
C GLY A 249 0.55 0.01 3.34
N ASN A 250 -0.03 1.09 3.89
CA ASN A 250 -0.53 1.13 5.26
C ASN A 250 -2.05 0.96 5.29
N ASN A 251 -2.53 0.19 6.26
CA ASN A 251 -3.95 0.10 6.57
C ASN A 251 -4.26 1.10 7.70
N ASP A 252 -5.12 2.10 7.45
CA ASP A 252 -5.57 3.11 8.42
C ASP A 252 -7.04 3.46 8.11
N THR A 253 -7.74 4.11 9.04
CA THR A 253 -9.16 4.46 8.87
C THR A 253 -9.35 5.74 8.07
N PHE A 254 -10.58 6.05 7.66
CA PHE A 254 -10.92 7.32 6.98
C PHE A 254 -11.40 8.40 7.94
N VAL A 255 -11.94 8.00 9.09
CA VAL A 255 -12.38 8.86 10.18
C VAL A 255 -11.84 8.27 11.49
N LYS A 256 -11.25 9.09 12.36
CA LYS A 256 -10.68 8.65 13.65
C LYS A 256 -10.71 9.73 14.73
N GLU A 257 -10.45 9.38 15.99
CA GLU A 257 -10.32 10.39 17.06
C GLU A 257 -9.08 11.24 16.85
N PHE A 258 -9.24 12.53 17.13
CA PHE A 258 -8.10 13.42 17.24
C PHE A 258 -7.37 13.16 18.56
N SER A 259 -6.10 12.73 18.50
CA SER A 259 -5.25 12.50 19.68
C SER A 259 -4.23 13.62 19.86
N THR A 260 -4.00 14.04 21.10
CA THR A 260 -2.97 15.03 21.47
C THR A 260 -1.53 14.52 21.31
N ASN A 261 -1.35 13.20 21.14
CA ASN A 261 -0.08 12.63 20.71
C ASN A 261 0.10 12.89 19.21
N LYS A 262 0.84 13.95 18.92
CA LYS A 262 1.26 14.36 17.57
C LYS A 262 1.83 13.18 16.80
N GLU A 263 1.06 12.62 15.87
CA GLU A 263 1.61 11.97 14.69
C GLU A 263 0.51 11.85 13.61
N LYS A 264 0.70 12.59 12.50
CA LYS A 264 0.09 12.41 11.17
C LYS A 264 -1.07 13.32 10.72
N CYS A 265 -1.54 14.32 11.46
CA CYS A 265 -2.39 15.38 10.87
C CYS A 265 -1.52 16.55 10.37
N PHE A 266 -1.74 17.03 9.14
CA PHE A 266 -1.01 18.19 8.62
C PHE A 266 -1.75 19.52 8.87
N THR A 267 -3.06 19.47 9.08
CA THR A 267 -3.86 20.60 9.58
C THR A 267 -4.68 20.17 10.78
N VAL A 268 -4.85 21.08 11.74
CA VAL A 268 -5.74 20.93 12.90
C VAL A 268 -6.39 22.27 13.19
N SER A 269 -7.71 22.28 13.36
CA SER A 269 -8.50 23.44 13.75
C SER A 269 -9.35 23.11 14.95
N HIS A 270 -9.48 24.08 15.85
CA HIS A 270 -10.40 24.03 16.99
C HIS A 270 -11.52 25.04 16.73
N TYR A 271 -12.77 24.62 16.84
CA TYR A 271 -13.91 25.44 16.46
C TYR A 271 -15.09 25.25 17.41
N LYS A 272 -15.95 26.28 17.51
CA LYS A 272 -17.17 26.24 18.33
C LYS A 272 -18.34 25.74 17.47
N LYS A 273 -18.96 24.62 17.86
CA LYS A 273 -19.98 23.92 17.06
C LYS A 273 -21.15 24.81 16.62
N ASP A 274 -21.55 25.75 17.48
CA ASP A 274 -22.71 26.62 17.23
C ASP A 274 -22.42 27.80 16.30
N LYS A 275 -21.15 28.00 15.91
CA LYS A 275 -20.72 29.18 15.14
C LYS A 275 -20.29 28.88 13.72
N ILE A 276 -19.77 27.68 13.47
CA ILE A 276 -19.17 27.33 12.18
C ILE A 276 -19.37 25.84 11.92
N SER A 277 -19.71 25.50 10.68
CA SER A 277 -19.92 24.11 10.26
C SER A 277 -18.59 23.37 10.05
N VAL A 278 -18.62 22.04 10.14
CA VAL A 278 -17.46 21.19 9.85
C VAL A 278 -16.92 21.45 8.43
N ARG A 279 -17.83 21.61 7.47
CA ARG A 279 -17.50 21.95 6.08
C ARG A 279 -16.65 23.20 5.97
N GLU A 280 -17.07 24.28 6.63
CA GLU A 280 -16.38 25.57 6.60
C GLU A 280 -14.98 25.44 7.21
N VAL A 281 -14.85 24.73 8.33
CA VAL A 281 -13.55 24.48 8.97
C VAL A 281 -12.62 23.67 8.05
N LEU A 282 -13.13 22.64 7.36
CA LEU A 282 -12.34 21.87 6.39
C LEU A 282 -11.90 22.74 5.21
N ASN A 283 -12.79 23.60 4.68
CA ASN A 283 -12.47 24.50 3.58
C ASN A 283 -11.38 25.52 3.94
N GLU A 284 -11.37 26.01 5.18
CA GLU A 284 -10.28 26.85 5.69
C GLU A 284 -8.95 26.10 5.73
N GLN A 285 -8.94 24.85 6.22
CA GLN A 285 -7.74 24.01 6.23
C GLN A 285 -7.22 23.72 4.81
N ILE A 286 -8.11 23.42 3.86
CA ILE A 286 -7.76 23.22 2.45
C ILE A 286 -7.22 24.52 1.83
N SER A 287 -7.80 25.67 2.17
CA SER A 287 -7.32 26.97 1.69
C SER A 287 -5.89 27.27 2.17
N LEU A 288 -5.56 26.88 3.40
CA LEU A 288 -4.19 26.96 3.92
C LEU A 288 -3.25 26.02 3.18
N LEU A 289 -3.68 24.77 2.91
CA LEU A 289 -2.90 23.81 2.11
C LEU A 289 -2.58 24.36 0.71
N ILE A 290 -3.56 24.96 0.03
CA ILE A 290 -3.38 25.57 -1.29
C ILE A 290 -2.37 26.73 -1.21
N LYS A 291 -2.51 27.61 -0.20
CA LYS A 291 -1.56 28.72 0.01
C LYS A 291 -0.14 28.21 0.26
N ASP A 292 0.01 27.17 1.07
CA ASP A 292 1.32 26.57 1.35
C ASP A 292 1.92 25.91 0.11
N PHE A 293 1.10 25.27 -0.73
CA PHE A 293 1.53 24.77 -2.03
C PHE A 293 2.10 25.91 -2.90
N PHE A 294 1.37 27.02 -3.08
CA PHE A 294 1.89 28.13 -3.89
C PHE A 294 3.09 28.85 -3.27
N LYS A 295 3.28 28.76 -1.94
CA LYS A 295 4.44 29.34 -1.26
C LYS A 295 5.71 28.50 -1.40
N HIS A 296 5.60 27.17 -1.43
CA HIS A 296 6.75 26.26 -1.41
C HIS A 296 6.99 25.52 -2.72
N ALA A 297 5.96 25.36 -3.54
CA ALA A 297 6.09 24.65 -4.81
C ALA A 297 6.72 25.57 -5.87
N ARG A 298 7.89 25.15 -6.38
CA ARG A 298 8.20 25.40 -7.79
C ARG A 298 7.32 24.43 -8.56
N ILE A 299 6.17 24.90 -9.05
CA ILE A 299 5.18 24.05 -9.74
C ILE A 299 5.92 23.27 -10.85
N PRO A 300 6.01 21.93 -10.78
CA PRO A 300 6.71 21.17 -11.80
C PRO A 300 6.10 21.43 -13.18
N ALA A 301 6.95 21.60 -14.20
CA ALA A 301 6.51 21.92 -15.55
C ALA A 301 5.39 21.00 -16.07
N ARG A 302 5.42 19.71 -15.70
CA ARG A 302 4.36 18.73 -16.06
C ARG A 302 2.94 19.07 -15.59
N TYR A 303 2.79 20.02 -14.66
CA TYR A 303 1.51 20.44 -14.11
C TYR A 303 1.09 21.85 -14.54
N LEU A 304 1.93 22.53 -15.33
CA LEU A 304 1.59 23.83 -15.89
C LEU A 304 0.74 23.63 -17.14
N PRO A 305 -0.25 24.51 -17.39
CA PRO A 305 -0.99 24.49 -18.65
C PRO A 305 -0.04 24.84 -19.81
N ASP A 306 -0.36 24.34 -21.01
CA ASP A 306 0.48 24.52 -22.20
C ASP A 306 0.83 25.99 -22.45
N ILE A 307 -0.11 26.93 -22.23
CA ILE A 307 0.14 28.37 -22.38
C ILE A 307 1.27 28.89 -21.48
N VAL A 308 1.39 28.41 -20.25
CA VAL A 308 2.47 28.81 -19.34
C VAL A 308 3.78 28.14 -19.73
N LEU A 309 3.73 26.89 -20.20
CA LEU A 309 4.91 26.19 -20.73
C LEU A 309 5.45 26.87 -21.99
N GLU A 310 4.56 27.33 -22.86
CA GLU A 310 4.89 28.13 -24.04
C GLU A 310 5.54 29.44 -23.62
N GLU A 311 4.98 30.19 -22.67
CA GLU A 311 5.60 31.42 -22.17
C GLU A 311 7.01 31.19 -21.60
N ILE A 312 7.21 30.14 -20.81
CA ILE A 312 8.53 29.79 -20.26
C ILE A 312 9.51 29.41 -21.38
N ALA A 313 9.07 28.62 -22.36
CA ALA A 313 9.89 28.19 -23.48
C ALA A 313 10.29 29.39 -24.37
N PHE A 314 9.35 30.27 -24.70
CA PHE A 314 9.63 31.45 -25.51
C PHE A 314 10.46 32.48 -24.77
N GLN A 315 10.27 32.65 -23.45
CA GLN A 315 11.18 33.46 -22.64
C GLN A 315 12.62 32.92 -22.70
N PHE A 316 12.79 31.59 -22.62
CA PHE A 316 14.11 30.97 -22.81
C PHE A 316 14.68 31.24 -24.20
N LEU A 317 13.88 31.10 -25.26
CA LEU A 317 14.31 31.33 -26.64
C LEU A 317 14.69 32.79 -26.90
N ASP A 318 13.96 33.74 -26.31
CA ASP A 318 14.28 35.18 -26.37
C ASP A 318 15.62 35.48 -25.68
N LEU A 319 15.90 34.84 -24.54
CA LEU A 319 17.20 34.94 -23.87
C LEU A 319 18.34 34.30 -24.68
N ILE A 320 18.06 33.22 -25.42
CA ILE A 320 19.01 32.67 -26.38
C ILE A 320 19.24 33.64 -27.54
N ALA A 321 18.20 34.29 -28.06
CA ALA A 321 18.32 35.28 -29.14
C ALA A 321 19.18 36.49 -28.73
N GLU A 322 19.08 36.95 -27.47
CA GLU A 322 19.98 37.99 -26.92
C GLU A 322 21.46 37.56 -26.94
N ALA A 323 21.71 36.26 -26.73
CA ALA A 323 23.03 35.70 -26.63
C ALA A 323 23.61 35.29 -28.00
N TYR A 324 22.74 34.83 -28.91
CA TYR A 324 23.05 34.20 -30.19
C TYR A 324 22.18 34.78 -31.31
N VAL A 325 22.73 35.80 -31.99
CA VAL A 325 22.03 36.64 -32.98
C VAL A 325 21.47 35.86 -34.18
N GLU A 326 22.02 34.68 -34.51
CA GLU A 326 21.53 33.87 -35.63
C GLU A 326 20.08 33.37 -35.45
N VAL A 327 19.57 33.37 -34.21
CA VAL A 327 18.17 33.04 -33.90
C VAL A 327 17.35 34.25 -33.44
N GLU A 328 17.87 35.46 -33.65
CA GLU A 328 17.16 36.70 -33.36
C GLU A 328 16.25 37.11 -34.53
N ASP A 329 15.06 37.61 -34.22
CA ASP A 329 14.14 38.20 -35.19
C ASP A 329 14.76 39.47 -35.79
N LYS A 330 14.66 39.62 -37.12
CA LYS A 330 15.26 40.75 -37.84
C LYS A 330 14.53 42.07 -37.61
N GLU A 331 13.26 42.00 -37.22
CA GLU A 331 12.40 43.16 -36.99
C GLU A 331 12.27 43.47 -35.49
N PHE A 332 12.38 42.45 -34.63
CA PHE A 332 12.21 42.57 -33.18
C PHE A 332 13.48 42.13 -32.42
N VAL A 333 14.22 43.11 -31.90
CA VAL A 333 15.45 42.87 -31.11
C VAL A 333 15.13 42.07 -29.85
N LEU A 334 16.04 41.17 -29.45
CA LEU A 334 15.95 40.27 -28.29
C LEU A 334 14.76 39.30 -28.36
N THR A 335 14.23 39.06 -29.55
CA THR A 335 13.08 38.16 -29.75
C THR A 335 13.51 36.98 -30.62
N TYR A 336 13.05 35.78 -30.29
CA TYR A 336 13.29 34.59 -31.11
C TYR A 336 12.60 34.71 -32.48
N TYR A 337 13.35 34.41 -33.54
CA TYR A 337 12.93 34.60 -34.95
C TYR A 337 11.66 33.83 -35.39
N LYS A 338 11.26 32.79 -34.66
CA LYS A 338 10.05 32.01 -34.97
C LYS A 338 8.95 32.29 -33.96
N ARG A 339 7.72 32.29 -34.45
CA ARG A 339 6.50 32.40 -33.63
C ARG A 339 5.95 31.05 -33.16
N GLN A 340 6.55 29.95 -33.62
CA GLN A 340 6.23 28.58 -33.23
C GLN A 340 7.51 27.75 -33.29
N GLU A 341 7.73 26.88 -32.32
CA GLU A 341 8.91 26.02 -32.29
C GLU A 341 8.58 24.61 -31.77
N SER A 342 9.36 23.63 -32.22
CA SER A 342 9.24 22.26 -31.75
C SER A 342 9.93 22.04 -30.40
N VAL A 343 9.36 21.15 -29.56
CA VAL A 343 9.97 20.74 -28.28
C VAL A 343 11.38 20.18 -28.50
N GLN A 344 11.62 19.48 -29.61
CA GLN A 344 12.94 18.95 -29.97
C GLN A 344 13.97 20.05 -30.19
N GLU A 345 13.59 21.18 -30.78
CA GLU A 345 14.50 22.29 -31.03
C GLU A 345 14.82 23.06 -29.74
N VAL A 346 13.80 23.33 -28.91
CA VAL A 346 14.00 23.93 -27.58
C VAL A 346 14.95 23.04 -26.74
N ARG A 347 14.74 21.72 -26.80
CA ARG A 347 15.61 20.72 -26.14
C ARG A 347 17.03 20.75 -26.68
N ARG A 348 17.20 20.84 -28.00
CA ARG A 348 18.52 20.91 -28.64
C ARG A 348 19.33 22.11 -28.14
N LEU A 349 18.69 23.28 -28.09
CA LEU A 349 19.31 24.51 -27.59
C LEU A 349 19.67 24.41 -26.11
N TRP A 350 18.78 23.84 -25.28
CA TRP A 350 19.06 23.60 -23.86
C TRP A 350 20.26 22.66 -23.66
N ASN A 351 20.28 21.51 -24.35
CA ASN A 351 21.38 20.56 -24.26
C ASN A 351 22.71 21.18 -24.70
N ALA A 352 22.70 21.99 -25.76
CA ALA A 352 23.89 22.70 -26.23
C ALA A 352 24.41 23.68 -25.16
N LEU A 353 23.49 24.35 -24.46
CA LEU A 353 23.82 25.31 -23.41
C LEU A 353 24.44 24.62 -22.19
N VAL A 354 23.90 23.46 -21.79
CA VAL A 354 24.46 22.62 -20.72
C VAL A 354 25.85 22.09 -21.10
N LEU A 355 26.02 21.56 -22.32
CA LEU A 355 27.30 21.06 -22.82
C LEU A 355 28.35 22.18 -22.86
N PHE A 356 27.96 23.36 -23.34
CA PHE A 356 28.79 24.56 -23.33
C PHE A 356 29.31 24.88 -21.92
N ALA A 357 28.43 24.87 -20.91
CA ALA A 357 28.83 25.14 -19.54
C ALA A 357 29.79 24.10 -18.96
N ILE A 358 29.61 22.81 -19.30
CA ILE A 358 30.55 21.74 -18.91
C ILE A 358 31.92 21.99 -19.53
N VAL A 359 31.97 22.24 -20.84
CA VAL A 359 33.23 22.47 -21.57
C VAL A 359 33.97 23.70 -21.05
N GLN A 360 33.26 24.78 -20.74
CA GLN A 360 33.89 26.00 -20.23
C GLN A 360 34.45 25.85 -18.82
N ASN A 361 33.85 24.98 -18.00
CA ASN A 361 34.24 24.79 -16.61
C ASN A 361 35.01 23.49 -16.37
N GLU A 362 35.48 22.80 -17.41
CA GLU A 362 36.08 21.47 -17.31
C GLU A 362 37.24 21.43 -16.30
N ASN A 363 38.10 22.45 -16.30
CA ASN A 363 39.24 22.54 -15.36
C ASN A 363 38.78 22.76 -13.91
N LEU A 364 37.76 23.61 -13.70
CA LEU A 364 37.16 23.87 -12.40
C LEU A 364 36.50 22.60 -11.85
N ILE A 365 35.75 21.91 -12.70
CA ILE A 365 35.11 20.63 -12.39
C ILE A 365 36.17 19.58 -12.01
N LYS A 366 37.24 19.44 -12.80
CA LYS A 366 38.36 18.52 -12.49
C LYS A 366 39.07 18.86 -11.17
N GLN A 367 39.22 20.14 -10.86
CA GLN A 367 39.85 20.58 -9.61
C GLN A 367 39.02 20.20 -8.38
N TYR A 368 37.70 20.39 -8.43
CA TYR A 368 36.82 20.08 -7.30
C TYR A 368 36.37 18.62 -7.22
N ALA A 369 36.59 17.83 -8.29
CA ALA A 369 36.34 16.39 -8.32
C ALA A 369 37.14 15.59 -7.27
N ILE A 370 38.20 16.18 -6.69
CA ILE A 370 39.08 15.53 -5.70
C ILE A 370 38.48 15.63 -4.28
N HIS A 371 37.48 16.47 -4.07
CA HIS A 371 36.89 16.74 -2.76
C HIS A 371 35.51 16.08 -2.59
N LYS A 372 35.29 15.42 -1.45
CA LYS A 372 33.99 14.82 -1.11
C LYS A 372 32.96 15.89 -0.75
N ASN A 373 31.72 15.71 -1.19
CA ASN A 373 30.55 16.53 -0.85
C ASN A 373 30.61 18.01 -1.28
N ILE A 374 31.32 18.34 -2.36
CA ILE A 374 31.27 19.69 -2.95
C ILE A 374 30.16 19.78 -4.01
N ARG A 375 29.34 20.83 -3.91
CA ARG A 375 28.36 21.22 -4.92
C ARG A 375 28.91 22.40 -5.71
N VAL A 376 28.99 22.25 -7.04
CA VAL A 376 29.33 23.33 -7.96
C VAL A 376 28.07 23.69 -8.73
N GLU A 377 27.66 24.94 -8.66
CA GLU A 377 26.50 25.47 -9.39
C GLU A 377 26.99 26.38 -10.51
N ILE A 378 26.55 26.13 -11.73
CA ILE A 378 26.96 26.86 -12.93
C ILE A 378 25.69 27.36 -13.60
N ASP A 379 25.58 28.66 -13.80
CA ASP A 379 24.51 29.28 -14.60
C ASP A 379 24.94 29.32 -16.07
N PRO A 380 24.47 28.38 -16.91
CA PRO A 380 24.98 28.25 -18.26
C PRO A 380 24.49 29.39 -19.17
N LEU A 381 23.33 29.99 -18.88
CA LEU A 381 22.77 31.12 -19.60
C LEU A 381 23.47 32.42 -19.22
N GLY A 382 23.65 32.65 -17.92
CA GLY A 382 24.41 33.79 -17.41
C GLY A 382 25.83 33.83 -17.98
N MET A 383 26.49 32.68 -18.14
CA MET A 383 27.81 32.62 -18.76
C MET A 383 27.82 33.08 -20.22
N LEU A 384 26.78 32.77 -20.99
CA LEU A 384 26.68 33.19 -22.39
C LEU A 384 26.33 34.69 -22.50
N LEU A 385 25.48 35.20 -21.59
CA LEU A 385 25.00 36.59 -21.57
C LEU A 385 26.02 37.59 -20.99
N THR A 386 26.77 37.22 -19.95
CA THR A 386 27.63 38.15 -19.18
C THR A 386 29.07 38.28 -19.70
N CYS A 387 29.40 37.62 -20.81
CA CYS A 387 30.71 37.75 -21.43
C CYS A 387 30.94 39.18 -21.97
N ASN A 388 32.12 39.75 -21.70
CA ASN A 388 32.54 40.99 -22.37
C ASN A 388 32.59 40.81 -23.91
N VAL A 389 32.55 41.89 -24.69
CA VAL A 389 32.37 41.84 -26.17
C VAL A 389 33.37 40.90 -26.87
N ALA A 390 34.65 40.89 -26.45
CA ALA A 390 35.66 40.01 -27.03
C ALA A 390 35.45 38.53 -26.66
N ASN A 391 35.07 38.27 -25.40
CA ASN A 391 34.78 36.92 -24.92
C ASN A 391 33.42 36.41 -25.39
N LYS A 392 32.45 37.28 -25.70
CA LYS A 392 31.12 36.92 -26.19
C LYS A 392 31.23 36.21 -27.55
N LYS A 393 32.06 36.72 -28.47
CA LYS A 393 32.29 36.08 -29.77
C LYS A 393 32.88 34.66 -29.64
N LEU A 394 33.85 34.48 -28.77
CA LEU A 394 34.47 33.16 -28.50
C LEU A 394 33.50 32.21 -27.77
N ALA A 395 32.70 32.74 -26.83
CA ALA A 395 31.68 31.99 -26.12
C ALA A 395 30.58 31.50 -27.08
N VAL A 396 30.10 32.37 -27.97
CA VAL A 396 29.13 32.03 -29.01
C VAL A 396 29.70 30.96 -29.95
N GLN A 397 30.94 31.08 -30.43
CA GLN A 397 31.56 30.05 -31.27
C GLN A 397 31.64 28.68 -30.57
N LYS A 398 32.02 28.65 -29.29
CA LYS A 398 32.04 27.39 -28.52
C LYS A 398 30.64 26.84 -28.27
N PHE A 399 29.63 27.71 -28.11
CA PHE A 399 28.24 27.29 -28.03
C PHE A 399 27.74 26.71 -29.36
N GLU A 400 28.07 27.32 -30.51
CA GLU A 400 27.78 26.78 -31.85
C GLU A 400 28.42 25.40 -32.06
N GLU A 401 29.67 25.21 -31.63
CA GLU A 401 30.33 23.90 -31.66
C GLU A 401 29.59 22.86 -30.81
N CYS A 402 29.10 23.26 -29.63
CA CYS A 402 28.29 22.39 -28.78
C CYS A 402 26.94 22.09 -29.42
N LEU A 403 26.31 23.07 -30.07
CA LEU A 403 25.05 22.92 -30.81
C LEU A 403 25.18 21.96 -31.99
N TYR A 404 26.33 21.98 -32.69
CA TYR A 404 26.61 21.01 -33.74
C TYR A 404 26.81 19.60 -33.18
N LYS A 405 27.51 19.48 -32.04
CA LYS A 405 27.80 18.20 -31.37
C LYS A 405 26.57 17.55 -30.74
N THR A 406 25.58 18.31 -30.30
CA THR A 406 24.37 17.75 -29.69
C THR A 406 23.43 17.09 -30.69
N GLY A 407 23.62 17.28 -32.01
CA GLY A 407 22.92 16.53 -33.06
C GLY A 407 21.39 16.54 -32.95
N LYS A 408 20.72 15.67 -33.72
CA LYS A 408 19.27 15.35 -33.59
C LYS A 408 19.03 14.10 -32.73
N GLU A 409 19.98 13.73 -31.88
CA GLU A 409 19.86 12.49 -31.09
C GLU A 409 19.20 12.76 -29.73
N ASP A 410 18.29 11.87 -29.34
CA ASP A 410 17.41 11.93 -28.16
C ASP A 410 18.15 11.68 -26.83
N TYR A 411 19.28 12.34 -26.59
CA TYR A 411 19.95 12.27 -25.29
C TYR A 411 19.48 13.43 -24.39
N GLU A 412 18.88 13.09 -23.25
CA GLU A 412 18.61 14.05 -22.17
C GLU A 412 19.88 14.22 -21.36
N LEU A 413 20.47 15.43 -21.36
CA LEU A 413 21.46 15.83 -20.36
C LEU A 413 20.68 16.33 -19.13
N PRO A 414 20.61 15.57 -18.02
CA PRO A 414 19.87 16.00 -16.85
C PRO A 414 20.67 17.06 -16.11
N TYR A 415 19.96 18.14 -15.75
CA TYR A 415 20.43 19.23 -14.91
C TYR A 415 19.76 19.11 -13.52
N PRO A 416 20.46 19.34 -12.39
CA PRO A 416 21.83 19.81 -12.21
C PRO A 416 22.87 18.69 -12.05
N LEU A 417 24.14 19.01 -12.32
CA LEU A 417 25.29 18.11 -12.22
C LEU A 417 25.75 17.92 -10.75
N VAL A 418 25.98 16.67 -10.32
CA VAL A 418 26.57 16.32 -9.01
C VAL A 418 27.67 15.27 -9.22
N TYR A 419 28.77 15.35 -8.45
CA TYR A 419 29.91 14.44 -8.58
C TYR A 419 29.91 13.33 -7.50
N SER A 420 30.23 12.08 -7.87
CA SER A 420 30.30 10.89 -6.99
C SER A 420 31.49 9.98 -7.35
N GLU A 421 32.19 9.43 -6.35
CA GLU A 421 33.38 8.55 -6.52
C GLU A 421 33.07 7.18 -7.17
N LYS A 422 31.79 6.74 -7.23
CA LYS A 422 31.45 5.39 -7.71
C LYS A 422 31.30 5.29 -9.24
N HIS A 423 31.04 6.39 -9.94
CA HIS A 423 30.83 6.42 -11.38
C HIS A 423 31.34 7.75 -11.94
N ALA A 424 32.13 7.71 -13.03
CA ALA A 424 32.55 8.92 -13.72
C ALA A 424 31.31 9.69 -14.20
N TYR A 425 30.97 10.77 -13.48
CA TYR A 425 29.76 11.59 -13.64
C TYR A 425 28.45 10.81 -13.47
N GLU A 426 27.84 10.91 -12.28
CA GLU A 426 26.48 10.41 -12.08
C GLU A 426 25.45 11.55 -12.08
N LEU A 427 24.51 11.40 -13.00
CA LEU A 427 23.31 12.19 -13.20
C LEU A 427 22.52 12.32 -11.88
N ASN A 428 22.18 13.54 -11.45
CA ASN A 428 21.30 13.70 -10.29
C ASN A 428 19.83 13.53 -10.69
N HIS A 429 19.39 12.28 -10.84
CA HIS A 429 17.96 11.94 -11.01
C HIS A 429 17.12 12.15 -9.74
N ARG A 430 17.70 12.65 -8.63
CA ARG A 430 17.02 12.78 -7.33
C ARG A 430 16.93 14.23 -6.87
N ILE A 431 16.09 15.02 -7.54
CA ILE A 431 15.39 16.16 -6.90
C ILE A 431 13.94 15.76 -6.62
N HIS A 432 13.73 14.61 -5.97
CA HIS A 432 12.45 14.31 -5.31
C HIS A 432 12.58 13.63 -3.95
N HIS A 433 13.78 13.49 -3.39
CA HIS A 433 13.92 13.06 -2.00
C HIS A 433 14.97 13.91 -1.29
N LEU A 434 14.50 14.63 -0.25
CA LEU A 434 15.26 15.21 0.86
C LEU A 434 15.96 16.55 0.59
N LEU A 435 15.20 17.64 0.70
CA LEU A 435 15.68 18.82 1.41
C LEU A 435 15.50 18.55 2.91
N VAL A 436 16.56 18.07 3.55
CA VAL A 436 16.74 18.27 4.99
C VAL A 436 17.46 19.61 5.09
N ILE A 437 16.75 20.60 5.61
CA ILE A 437 17.32 21.88 6.02
C ILE A 437 17.85 21.68 7.45
N ASN A 438 19.13 22.00 7.66
CA ASN A 438 19.59 22.54 8.95
C ASN A 438 19.41 24.04 8.90
#